data_AF-A0A3A9JS05-F1
#
_entry.id   AF-A0A3A9JS05-F1
#
_cell.length_a   1.000
_cell.length_b   1.000
_cell.length_c   1.000
_cell.angle_alpha   90.00
_cell.angle_beta   90.00
_cell.angle_gamma   90.00
#
_symmetry.space_group_name_H-M   'P 1'
#
loop_
_entity.id
_entity.type
_entity.pdbx_description
1 polymer ?
#
loop_
_entity_poly.entity_id
_entity_poly.type
_entity_poly.pdbx_seq_one_letter_code
_entity_poly.pdbx_strand_id
1 'polypeptide(L)'
;MYLKLSSQFADYLHGKPCRAFAAPFDLRLPEENEKDEDTKNVLQPDLVVVCDKKGLKVTGYYGTPDLVIEVTSSSTSRKDRLLKFNKYEKAGVKEYWIVDPEGKFVSVFTLQENKRYGRPELYSEKDKIKVSVF
;
A
#
# COMPACT_ATOMS: atom_id res chain seq x y z
N MET A 1 14.53 10.15 -0.40
CA MET A 1 14.01 8.97 0.32
C MET A 1 13.02 8.19 -0.53
N TYR A 2 11.91 8.81 -0.97
CA TYR A 2 10.88 8.18 -1.81
C TYR A 2 11.42 7.41 -3.04
N LEU A 3 12.27 8.05 -3.87
CA LEU A 3 12.89 7.40 -5.04
C LEU A 3 13.76 6.18 -4.68
N LYS A 4 14.39 6.22 -3.50
CA LYS A 4 15.23 5.11 -3.01
C LYS A 4 14.40 3.95 -2.47
N LEU A 5 13.20 4.24 -1.93
CA LEU A 5 12.29 3.21 -1.45
C LEU A 5 11.69 2.46 -2.66
N SER A 6 11.17 3.20 -3.63
CA SER A 6 10.63 2.62 -4.87
C SER A 6 11.69 1.80 -5.62
N SER A 7 12.93 2.28 -5.73
CA SER A 7 14.01 1.52 -6.37
C SER A 7 14.31 0.19 -5.64
N GLN A 8 14.38 0.20 -4.30
CA GLN A 8 14.61 -1.03 -3.52
C GLN A 8 13.54 -2.09 -3.75
N PHE A 9 12.26 -1.69 -3.80
CA PHE A 9 11.18 -2.61 -4.11
C PHE A 9 11.26 -3.10 -5.57
N ALA A 10 11.52 -2.21 -6.52
CA ALA A 10 11.65 -2.58 -7.93
C ALA A 10 12.79 -3.60 -8.16
N ASP A 11 13.95 -3.35 -7.56
CA ASP A 11 15.13 -4.23 -7.65
C ASP A 11 14.84 -5.60 -7.01
N TYR A 12 14.25 -5.61 -5.81
CA TYR A 12 13.91 -6.86 -5.10
C TYR A 12 12.87 -7.71 -5.85
N LEU A 13 11.93 -7.06 -6.54
CA LEU A 13 10.84 -7.70 -7.28
C LEU A 13 11.21 -8.02 -8.73
N HIS A 14 12.41 -7.67 -9.18
CA HIS A 14 12.85 -8.01 -10.53
C HIS A 14 12.89 -9.54 -10.73
N GLY A 15 12.22 -10.02 -11.79
CA GLY A 15 12.08 -11.45 -12.08
C GLY A 15 11.06 -12.21 -11.21
N LYS A 16 10.38 -11.54 -10.26
CA LYS A 16 9.36 -12.14 -9.38
C LYS A 16 7.94 -11.96 -9.92
N PRO A 17 6.95 -12.73 -9.41
CA PRO A 17 5.56 -12.55 -9.82
C PRO A 17 5.02 -11.15 -9.50
N CYS A 18 5.40 -10.55 -8.37
CA CYS A 18 4.89 -9.24 -7.98
C CYS A 18 5.60 -8.06 -8.66
N ARG A 19 4.92 -6.92 -8.74
CA ARG A 19 5.46 -5.67 -9.28
C ARG A 19 5.10 -4.49 -8.37
N ALA A 20 6.06 -3.58 -8.19
CA ALA A 20 5.86 -2.32 -7.50
C ALA A 20 5.51 -1.19 -8.49
N PHE A 21 4.59 -0.32 -8.10
CA PHE A 21 4.16 0.86 -8.85
C PHE A 21 4.23 2.08 -7.94
N ALA A 22 4.97 3.10 -8.37
CA ALA A 22 5.11 4.37 -7.66
C ALA A 22 4.10 5.39 -8.19
N ALA A 23 3.74 6.36 -7.36
CA ALA A 23 2.92 7.50 -7.75
C ALA A 23 3.53 8.28 -8.94
N PRO A 24 2.69 8.88 -9.81
CA PRO A 24 1.23 8.82 -9.81
C PRO A 24 0.72 7.44 -10.28
N PHE A 25 -0.15 6.83 -9.48
CA PHE A 25 -0.75 5.54 -9.80
C PHE A 25 -2.14 5.44 -9.18
N ASP A 26 -3.18 5.35 -10.01
CA ASP A 26 -4.55 5.23 -9.50
C ASP A 26 -4.78 3.81 -9.01
N LEU A 27 -5.03 3.70 -7.71
CA LEU A 27 -5.54 2.50 -7.08
C LEU A 27 -7.06 2.63 -6.91
N ARG A 28 -7.79 1.78 -7.62
CA ARG A 28 -9.25 1.69 -7.58
C ARG A 28 -9.64 0.47 -6.76
N LEU A 29 -10.49 0.69 -5.76
CA LEU A 29 -10.93 -0.33 -4.80
C LEU A 29 -12.45 -0.53 -4.93
N PRO A 30 -12.93 -1.31 -5.91
CA PRO A 30 -14.35 -1.60 -6.08
C PRO A 30 -14.96 -2.23 -4.83
N GLU A 31 -16.19 -1.85 -4.51
CA GLU A 31 -16.97 -2.56 -3.49
C GLU A 31 -17.50 -3.89 -4.02
N GLU A 32 -18.02 -4.74 -3.12
CA GLU A 32 -18.55 -6.04 -3.50
C GLU A 32 -19.71 -5.88 -4.49
N ASN A 33 -19.62 -6.54 -5.65
CA ASN A 33 -20.54 -6.43 -6.78
C ASN A 33 -20.55 -5.08 -7.52
N GLU A 34 -19.61 -4.17 -7.21
CA GLU A 34 -19.40 -2.95 -8.00
C GLU A 34 -18.57 -3.30 -9.25
N LYS A 35 -18.98 -2.77 -10.42
CA LYS A 35 -18.15 -2.87 -11.62
C LYS A 35 -16.97 -1.92 -11.51
N ASP A 36 -15.82 -2.36 -12.00
CA ASP A 36 -14.59 -1.58 -12.08
C ASP A 36 -14.79 -0.16 -12.64
N GLU A 37 -15.58 -0.03 -13.71
CA GLU A 37 -15.83 1.24 -14.41
C GLU A 37 -16.68 2.24 -13.61
N ASP A 38 -17.47 1.74 -12.66
CA ASP A 38 -18.37 2.55 -11.83
C ASP A 38 -17.70 3.01 -10.53
N THR A 39 -16.56 2.41 -10.17
CA THR A 39 -15.95 2.66 -8.87
C THR A 39 -15.48 4.10 -8.69
N LYS A 40 -16.01 4.73 -7.64
CA LYS A 40 -15.59 6.08 -7.20
C LYS A 40 -14.50 6.03 -6.13
N ASN A 41 -14.15 4.83 -5.66
CA ASN A 41 -13.15 4.66 -4.62
C ASN A 41 -11.74 4.63 -5.23
N VAL A 42 -11.30 5.80 -5.67
CA VAL A 42 -9.97 6.00 -6.25
C VAL A 42 -9.05 6.63 -5.20
N LEU A 43 -7.86 6.07 -5.05
CA LEU A 43 -6.78 6.56 -4.21
C LEU A 43 -5.49 6.64 -5.02
N GLN A 44 -4.58 7.52 -4.63
CA GLN A 44 -3.22 7.58 -5.17
C GLN A 44 -2.23 7.40 -4.01
N PRO A 45 -1.83 6.15 -3.74
CA PRO A 45 -0.77 5.85 -2.80
C PRO A 45 0.60 6.16 -3.36
N ASP A 46 1.56 6.32 -2.46
CA ASP A 46 2.96 6.53 -2.78
C ASP A 46 3.63 5.30 -3.43
N LEU A 47 3.36 4.10 -2.93
CA LEU A 47 3.80 2.85 -3.56
C LEU A 47 2.73 1.76 -3.41
N VAL A 48 2.54 0.96 -4.45
CA VAL A 48 1.68 -0.24 -4.44
C VAL A 48 2.48 -1.43 -4.91
N VAL A 49 2.32 -2.58 -4.26
CA VAL A 49 2.80 -3.87 -4.78
C VAL A 49 1.61 -4.77 -5.08
N VAL A 50 1.60 -5.32 -6.29
CA VAL A 50 0.58 -6.27 -6.75
C VAL A 50 1.24 -7.55 -7.26
N CYS A 51 0.75 -8.69 -6.79
CA CYS A 51 1.19 -10.01 -7.22
C CYS A 51 0.25 -10.61 -8.27
N ASP A 52 -1.07 -10.41 -8.13
CA ASP A 52 -2.04 -10.66 -9.20
C ASP A 52 -2.12 -9.44 -10.13
N LYS A 53 -1.89 -9.67 -11.43
CA LYS A 53 -1.85 -8.61 -12.45
C LYS A 53 -3.16 -8.50 -13.23
N LYS A 54 -4.17 -9.33 -12.96
CA LYS A 54 -5.46 -9.29 -13.67
C LYS A 54 -6.14 -7.92 -13.60
N GLY A 55 -6.01 -7.23 -12.46
CA GLY A 55 -6.56 -5.90 -12.23
C GLY A 55 -5.74 -4.75 -12.85
N LEU A 56 -4.58 -5.03 -13.44
CA LEU A 56 -3.71 -3.99 -14.00
C LEU A 56 -4.24 -3.50 -15.34
N LYS A 57 -4.51 -2.20 -15.44
CA LYS A 57 -4.98 -1.52 -16.65
C LYS A 57 -4.09 -0.32 -16.97
N VAL A 58 -4.26 0.26 -18.15
CA VAL A 58 -3.54 1.49 -18.56
C VAL A 58 -3.80 2.64 -17.59
N THR A 59 -4.99 2.69 -17.00
CA THR A 59 -5.44 3.75 -16.08
C THR A 59 -5.05 3.51 -14.62
N GLY A 60 -4.37 2.42 -14.26
CA GLY A 60 -4.00 2.08 -12.88
C GLY A 60 -4.32 0.62 -12.52
N TYR A 61 -4.58 0.36 -11.24
CA TYR A 61 -4.95 -0.97 -10.75
C TYR A 61 -6.37 -1.00 -10.20
N TYR A 62 -7.12 -2.04 -10.56
CA TYR A 62 -8.48 -2.29 -10.11
C TYR A 62 -8.50 -3.56 -9.27
N GLY A 63 -8.89 -3.42 -8.01
CA GLY A 63 -8.91 -4.50 -7.03
C GLY A 63 -7.94 -4.27 -5.89
N THR A 64 -7.80 -5.29 -5.03
CA THR A 64 -7.03 -5.19 -3.80
C THR A 64 -5.55 -5.53 -4.03
N PRO A 65 -4.60 -4.62 -3.74
CA PRO A 65 -3.17 -4.90 -3.81
C PRO A 65 -2.68 -5.70 -2.59
N ASP A 66 -1.51 -6.31 -2.71
CA ASP A 66 -0.90 -7.07 -1.62
C ASP A 66 -0.27 -6.15 -0.56
N LEU A 67 0.36 -5.05 -1.00
CA LEU A 67 0.98 -4.05 -0.12
C LEU A 67 0.73 -2.64 -0.63
N VAL A 68 0.41 -1.73 0.30
CA VAL A 68 0.39 -0.29 0.05
C VAL A 68 1.33 0.42 1.01
N ILE A 69 2.10 1.38 0.51
CA ILE A 69 2.99 2.22 1.33
C ILE A 69 2.64 3.68 1.11
N GLU A 70 2.56 4.43 2.21
CA GLU A 70 2.40 5.88 2.25
C GLU A 70 3.60 6.50 2.95
N VAL A 71 4.20 7.50 2.31
CA VAL A 71 5.26 8.33 2.89
C VAL A 71 4.58 9.59 3.43
N THR A 72 4.23 9.54 4.72
CA THR A 72 3.45 10.61 5.33
C THR A 72 4.26 11.90 5.48
N SER A 73 3.57 13.03 5.41
CA SER A 73 4.06 14.34 5.87
C SER A 73 3.08 14.95 6.87
N SER A 74 3.44 16.09 7.47
CA SER A 74 2.53 16.86 8.32
C SER A 74 1.17 17.17 7.64
N SER A 75 1.18 17.39 6.33
CA SER A 75 -0.02 17.71 5.55
C SER A 75 -0.90 16.50 5.19
N THR A 76 -0.33 15.29 5.13
CA THR A 76 -1.06 14.06 4.71
C THR A 76 -1.35 13.11 5.86
N SER A 77 -0.65 13.24 6.99
CA SER A 77 -0.71 12.33 8.15
C SER A 77 -2.13 11.98 8.59
N ARG A 78 -3.02 12.97 8.69
CA ARG A 78 -4.42 12.70 9.06
C ARG A 78 -5.14 11.81 8.04
N LYS A 79 -4.91 12.01 6.74
CA LYS A 79 -5.51 11.19 5.69
C LYS A 79 -4.93 9.79 5.69
N ASP A 80 -3.62 9.67 5.80
CA ASP A 80 -2.91 8.39 5.74
C ASP A 80 -3.24 7.50 6.95
N ARG A 81 -3.32 8.10 8.14
CA ARG A 81 -3.59 7.38 9.41
C ARG A 81 -5.07 7.11 9.70
N LEU A 82 -6.01 7.75 8.99
CA LEU A 82 -7.46 7.56 9.22
C LEU A 82 -8.20 7.15 7.96
N LEU A 83 -8.27 8.03 6.96
CA LEU A 83 -9.12 7.82 5.79
C LEU A 83 -8.60 6.70 4.91
N LYS A 84 -7.32 6.74 4.54
CA LYS A 84 -6.68 5.71 3.72
C LYS A 84 -6.54 4.40 4.48
N PHE A 85 -6.13 4.46 5.74
CA PHE A 85 -6.12 3.31 6.65
C PHE A 85 -7.43 2.52 6.61
N ASN A 86 -8.57 3.18 6.87
CA ASN A 86 -9.87 2.53 6.90
C ASN A 86 -10.28 1.99 5.52
N LYS A 87 -9.92 2.69 4.43
CA LYS A 87 -10.21 2.23 3.07
C LYS A 87 -9.40 0.99 2.69
N TYR A 88 -8.10 0.97 2.99
CA TYR A 88 -7.23 -0.18 2.71
C TYR A 88 -7.62 -1.39 3.57
N GLU A 89 -7.95 -1.17 4.84
CA GLU A 89 -8.45 -2.22 5.73
C GLU A 89 -9.76 -2.83 5.21
N LYS A 90 -10.74 -1.97 4.87
CA LYS A 90 -12.03 -2.41 4.31
C LYS A 90 -11.85 -3.18 3.01
N ALA A 91 -10.93 -2.75 2.15
CA ALA A 91 -10.63 -3.42 0.89
C ALA A 91 -9.84 -4.73 1.06
N GLY A 92 -9.30 -5.01 2.25
CA GLY A 92 -8.54 -6.22 2.54
C GLY A 92 -7.10 -6.19 2.03
N VAL A 93 -6.48 -5.01 1.94
CA VAL A 93 -5.04 -4.91 1.66
C VAL A 93 -4.29 -5.66 2.77
N LYS A 94 -3.42 -6.60 2.39
CA LYS A 94 -2.81 -7.52 3.36
C LYS A 94 -1.78 -6.83 4.25
N GLU A 95 -1.00 -5.92 3.68
CA GLU A 95 -0.07 -5.07 4.44
C GLU A 95 -0.21 -3.59 4.06
N TYR A 96 -0.22 -2.73 5.08
CA TYR A 96 -0.23 -1.28 4.91
C TYR A 96 0.89 -0.65 5.72
N TRP A 97 1.76 0.11 5.05
CA TRP A 97 2.92 0.74 5.66
C TRP A 97 2.76 2.26 5.66
N ILE A 98 3.04 2.88 6.81
CA ILE A 98 3.18 4.34 6.94
C ILE A 98 4.62 4.64 7.29
N VAL A 99 5.35 5.24 6.36
CA VAL A 99 6.73 5.69 6.54
C VAL A 99 6.70 7.15 6.99
N ASP A 100 7.21 7.43 8.19
CA ASP A 100 7.32 8.77 8.77
C ASP A 100 8.76 9.27 8.67
N PRO A 101 9.09 10.17 7.71
CA PRO A 101 10.47 10.60 7.49
C PRO A 101 10.96 11.53 8.60
N GLU A 102 10.08 12.34 9.19
CA GLU A 102 10.39 13.27 10.26
C GLU A 102 10.63 12.51 11.57
N GLY A 103 9.72 11.58 11.89
CA GLY A 103 9.81 10.70 13.05
C GLY A 103 10.85 9.58 12.91
N LYS A 104 11.33 9.31 11.69
CA LYS A 104 12.31 8.27 11.36
C LYS A 104 11.87 6.86 11.76
N PHE A 105 10.59 6.56 11.55
CA PHE A 105 10.04 5.23 11.80
C PHE A 105 9.06 4.80 10.72
N VAL A 106 8.82 3.49 10.63
CA VAL A 106 7.81 2.88 9.78
C VAL A 106 6.81 2.15 10.67
N SER A 107 5.52 2.41 10.47
CA SER A 107 4.43 1.63 11.04
C SER A 107 3.96 0.61 10.02
N VAL A 108 4.02 -0.68 10.36
CA VAL A 108 3.58 -1.79 9.52
C VAL A 108 2.30 -2.38 10.11
N PHE A 109 1.22 -2.35 9.34
CA PHE A 109 -0.06 -2.93 9.70
C PHE A 109 -0.34 -4.14 8.83
N THR A 110 -0.56 -5.29 9.47
CA THR A 110 -0.90 -6.55 8.80
C THR A 110 -2.36 -6.90 9.05
N LEU A 111 -3.09 -7.21 7.98
CA LEU A 111 -4.49 -7.62 8.05
C LEU A 111 -4.59 -8.99 8.72
N GLN A 112 -5.43 -9.09 9.75
CA GLN A 112 -5.65 -10.31 10.51
C GLN A 112 -6.86 -11.08 9.97
N GLU A 113 -7.04 -12.32 10.43
CA GLU A 113 -8.16 -13.20 10.03
C GLU A 113 -9.54 -12.56 10.26
N ASN A 114 -9.66 -11.69 11.28
CA ASN A 114 -10.88 -10.95 11.57
C ASN A 114 -11.16 -9.77 10.61
N LYS A 115 -10.38 -9.64 9.53
CA LYS A 115 -10.46 -8.55 8.54
C LYS A 115 -10.21 -7.15 9.13
N ARG A 116 -9.39 -7.08 10.17
CA ARG A 116 -8.94 -5.83 10.79
C ARG A 116 -7.43 -5.79 10.82
N TYR A 117 -6.86 -4.59 10.73
CA TYR A 117 -5.46 -4.39 11.04
C TYR A 117 -5.22 -4.56 12.54
N GLY A 118 -4.14 -5.27 12.86
CA GLY A 118 -3.66 -5.41 14.23
C GLY A 118 -2.96 -4.14 14.75
N ARG A 119 -2.40 -4.23 15.96
CA ARG A 119 -1.44 -3.22 16.45
C ARG A 119 -0.25 -3.17 15.47
N PRO A 120 0.22 -1.97 15.08
CA PRO A 120 1.33 -1.88 14.16
C PRO A 120 2.62 -2.37 14.81
N GLU A 121 3.44 -3.01 14.00
CA GLU A 121 4.86 -3.15 14.28
C GLU A 121 5.57 -1.85 13.91
N LEU A 122 6.49 -1.41 14.78
CA LEU A 122 7.23 -0.16 14.59
C LEU A 122 8.70 -0.47 14.34
N TYR A 123 9.22 0.10 13.26
CA TYR A 123 10.59 -0.09 12.80
C TYR A 123 11.31 1.25 12.70
N SER A 124 12.56 1.29 13.13
CA SER A 124 13.45 2.44 13.01
C SER A 124 14.40 2.29 11.81
N GLU A 125 15.21 3.32 11.56
CA GLU A 125 16.23 3.30 10.50
C GLU A 125 17.29 2.17 10.65
N LYS A 126 17.39 1.54 11.83
CA LYS A 126 18.35 0.45 12.10
C LYS A 126 17.79 -0.93 11.78
N ASP A 127 16.49 -1.03 11.58
CA ASP A 127 15.81 -2.30 11.43
C ASP A 127 15.71 -2.72 9.96
N LYS A 128 15.57 -4.03 9.75
CA LYS A 128 15.22 -4.60 8.44
C LYS A 128 13.81 -5.15 8.54
N ILE A 129 12.93 -4.67 7.66
CA ILE A 129 11.54 -5.10 7.62
C ILE A 129 11.43 -6.28 6.64
N LYS A 130 10.91 -7.41 7.12
CA LYS A 130 10.54 -8.54 6.26
C LYS A 130 9.10 -8.33 5.78
N VAL A 131 8.90 -8.26 4.47
CA VAL A 131 7.55 -8.27 3.89
C VAL A 131 6.96 -9.67 4.06
N SER A 132 5.73 -9.77 4.54
CA SER A 132 5.04 -11.03 4.85
C SER A 132 4.18 -11.56 3.70
N VAL A 133 3.93 -10.74 2.67
CA VAL A 133 2.97 -11.03 1.60
C VAL A 133 3.56 -11.64 0.31
N PHE A 134 4.89 -11.73 0.15
CA PHE A 134 5.55 -12.34 -1.03
C PHE A 134 7.00 -12.78 -0.82
#